data_AF-A0A3A9K2W8-F1
#
_entry.id   AF-A0A3A9K2W8-F1
#
_cell.length_a   1.000
_cell.length_b   1.000
_cell.length_c   1.000
_cell.angle_alpha   90.00
_cell.angle_beta   90.00
_cell.angle_gamma   90.00
#
_symmetry.space_group_name_H-M   'P 1'
#
loop_
_entity.id
_entity.type
_entity.pdbx_description
1 polymer ?
#
loop_
_entity_poly.entity_id
_entity_poly.type
_entity_poly.pdbx_seq_one_letter_code
_entity_poly.pdbx_strand_id
1 'polypeptide(L)' 'MIALKQFSKEQKFDFGMNLAIIGLAILIGVIVGMNEEWFLARNFTAGYMAGSLLAALLLFALYRTIVFFVNLTKK' A
#
# COMPACT_ATOMS: atom_id res chain seq x y z
N MET A 1 0.34 21.91 2.78
CA MET A 1 0.34 21.36 4.16
C MET A 1 -0.82 21.87 5.05
N ILE A 2 -1.76 22.69 4.55
CA ILE A 2 -2.85 23.28 5.34
C ILE A 2 -4.05 22.31 5.52
N ALA A 3 -4.25 21.35 4.61
CA ALA A 3 -5.40 20.43 4.63
C ALA A 3 -5.39 19.40 5.78
N LEU A 4 -4.20 18.94 6.23
CA LEU A 4 -4.08 17.91 7.28
C LEU A 4 -4.51 18.41 8.68
N LYS A 5 -4.57 19.73 8.91
CA LYS A 5 -5.00 20.29 10.19
C LYS A 5 -6.50 20.12 10.46
N GLN A 6 -7.31 19.95 9.41
CA GLN A 6 -8.77 19.83 9.51
C GLN A 6 -9.27 18.39 9.66
N PHE A 7 -8.39 17.38 9.61
CA PHE A 7 -8.81 15.98 9.68
C PHE A 7 -9.12 15.53 11.12
N SER A 8 -10.18 14.74 11.26
CA SER A 8 -10.49 14.00 12.49
C SER A 8 -9.38 12.99 12.82
N LYS A 9 -9.35 12.49 14.06
CA LYS A 9 -8.34 11.49 14.47
C LYS A 9 -8.40 10.22 13.60
N GLU A 10 -9.60 9.78 13.24
CA GLU A 10 -9.81 8.62 12.34
C GLU A 10 -9.28 8.91 10.93
N GLN A 11 -9.61 10.08 10.36
CA GLN A 11 -9.13 10.45 9.03
C GLN A 11 -7.59 10.56 8.98
N LYS A 12 -6.96 11.04 10.04
CA LYS A 12 -5.48 11.08 10.15
C LYS A 12 -4.89 9.68 10.23
N PHE A 13 -5.54 8.78 10.97
CA PHE A 13 -5.12 7.39 11.07
C PHE A 13 -5.24 6.68 9.71
N ASP A 14 -6.38 6.80 9.04
CA ASP A 14 -6.62 6.20 7.72
C ASP A 14 -5.65 6.76 6.67
N PHE A 15 -5.38 8.06 6.70
CA PHE A 15 -4.38 8.68 5.83
C PHE A 15 -2.97 8.12 6.09
N GLY A 16 -2.58 7.97 7.36
CA GLY A 16 -1.31 7.36 7.74
C GLY A 16 -1.19 5.91 7.30
N MET A 17 -2.26 5.11 7.46
CA MET A 17 -2.31 3.72 6.99
C MET A 17 -2.18 3.63 5.48
N ASN A 18 -2.87 4.50 4.73
CA ASN A 18 -2.76 4.53 3.26
C ASN A 18 -1.34 4.91 2.81
N LEU A 19 -0.70 5.88 3.47
CA LEU A 19 0.71 6.20 3.18
C LEU A 19 1.64 5.02 3.47
N ALA A 20 1.43 4.30 4.57
CA ALA A 20 2.22 3.12 4.90
C ALA A 20 2.03 2.01 3.86
N ILE A 21 0.79 1.76 3.42
CA ILE A 21 0.48 0.79 2.35
C ILE A 21 1.21 1.15 1.05
N ILE A 22 1.13 2.42 0.63
CA ILE A 22 1.82 2.87 -0.59
C ILE A 22 3.34 2.76 -0.45
N GLY A 23 3.90 3.15 0.71
CA GLY A 23 5.33 3.02 0.97
C GLY A 23 5.83 1.58 0.89
N LEU A 24 5.11 0.65 1.53
CA LEU A 24 5.44 -0.79 1.48
C LEU A 24 5.27 -1.36 0.08
N ALA A 25 4.23 -0.94 -0.65
CA ALA A 25 4.00 -1.37 -2.03
C ALA A 25 5.17 -0.98 -2.95
N ILE A 26 5.68 0.25 -2.83
CA ILE A 26 6.86 0.72 -3.58
C ILE A 26 8.08 -0.15 -3.26
N LEU A 27 8.34 -0.43 -1.97
CA LEU A 27 9.48 -1.27 -1.56
C LEU A 27 9.38 -2.69 -2.15
N ILE A 28 8.19 -3.30 -2.09
CA ILE A 28 7.95 -4.62 -2.69
C ILE A 28 8.16 -4.57 -4.21
N GLY A 29 7.67 -3.52 -4.87
CA GLY A 29 7.91 -3.29 -6.29
C GLY A 29 9.40 -3.27 -6.64
N VAL A 30 10.21 -2.55 -5.87
CA VAL A 30 11.67 -2.51 -6.09
C VAL A 30 12.27 -3.91 -5.99
N ILE A 31 11.92 -4.66 -4.94
CA ILE A 31 12.42 -6.02 -4.73
C ILE A 31 12.01 -6.96 -5.88
N VAL A 32 10.75 -6.89 -6.31
CA VAL A 32 10.23 -7.72 -7.42
C VAL A 32 10.88 -7.34 -8.74
N GLY A 33 11.06 -6.05 -9.02
CA GLY A 33 11.72 -5.57 -10.23
C GLY A 33 13.20 -5.99 -10.30
N MET A 34 13.86 -6.18 -9.16
CA MET A 34 15.25 -6.65 -9.08
C MET A 34 15.42 -8.16 -9.26
N ASN A 35 14.34 -8.95 -9.32
CA ASN A 35 14.42 -10.39 -9.55
C ASN A 35 15.07 -10.69 -10.91
N GLU A 36 15.82 -11.79 -11.02
CA GLU A 36 16.55 -12.22 -12.23
C GLU A 36 15.68 -12.26 -13.49
N GLU A 37 14.40 -12.61 -13.36
CA GLU A 37 13.43 -12.60 -14.48
C GLU A 37 13.18 -11.18 -15.04
N TRP A 38 13.28 -10.17 -14.18
CA TRP A 38 13.00 -8.77 -14.48
C TRP A 38 14.26 -7.90 -14.51
N PHE A 39 15.43 -8.47 -14.22
CA PHE A 39 16.69 -7.76 -13.99
C PHE A 39 17.19 -6.96 -15.21
N LEU A 40 16.85 -7.39 -16.43
CA LEU A 40 17.10 -6.57 -17.62
C LEU A 40 16.38 -5.22 -17.46
N ALA A 41 17.08 -4.11 -17.65
CA ALA A 41 16.54 -2.76 -17.41
C ALA A 41 15.20 -2.48 -18.14
N ARG A 42 14.96 -3.12 -19.29
CA ARG A 42 13.67 -3.05 -20.02
C ARG A 42 12.49 -3.71 -19.30
N ASN A 43 12.77 -4.71 -18.46
CA ASN A 43 11.79 -5.52 -17.75
C ASN A 43 11.64 -5.08 -16.29
N PHE A 44 12.65 -4.41 -15.72
CA PHE A 44 12.61 -3.89 -14.35
C PHE A 44 11.35 -3.09 -14.08
N THR A 45 11.00 -2.18 -15.00
CA THR A 45 9.81 -1.31 -14.87
C THR A 45 8.51 -2.11 -14.81
N ALA A 46 8.42 -3.22 -15.57
CA ALA A 46 7.25 -4.09 -15.57
C ALA A 46 7.14 -4.86 -14.25
N GLY A 47 8.24 -5.46 -13.77
CA GLY A 47 8.28 -6.14 -12.47
C GLY A 47 8.00 -5.19 -11.31
N TYR A 48 8.57 -3.98 -11.35
CA TYR A 48 8.31 -2.92 -10.38
C TYR A 48 6.83 -2.51 -10.35
N MET A 49 6.24 -2.23 -11.52
CA MET A 49 4.83 -1.81 -11.62
C MET A 49 3.88 -2.92 -11.16
N ALA A 50 4.10 -4.16 -11.62
CA ALA A 50 3.27 -5.30 -11.26
C ALA A 50 3.38 -5.62 -9.75
N GLY A 51 4.61 -5.67 -9.22
CA GLY A 51 4.87 -5.90 -7.80
C GLY A 51 4.26 -4.82 -6.92
N SER A 52 4.45 -3.54 -7.27
CA SER A 52 3.87 -2.42 -6.52
C SER A 52 2.35 -2.46 -6.52
N LEU A 53 1.72 -2.69 -7.68
CA LEU A 53 0.26 -2.70 -7.80
C LEU A 53 -0.36 -3.85 -7.01
N LEU A 54 0.18 -5.07 -7.17
CA LEU A 54 -0.33 -6.24 -6.46
C LEU A 54 -0.16 -6.11 -4.94
N ALA A 55 0.99 -5.61 -4.49
CA ALA A 55 1.24 -5.35 -3.08
C ALA A 55 0.26 -4.31 -2.51
N ALA A 56 0.03 -3.20 -3.24
CA ALA A 56 -0.90 -2.17 -2.82
C ALA A 56 -2.33 -2.71 -2.69
N LEU A 57 -2.81 -3.46 -3.69
CA LEU A 57 -4.14 -4.08 -3.68
C LEU A 57 -4.29 -5.07 -2.53
N LEU A 58 -3.30 -5.94 -2.31
CA LEU A 58 -3.34 -6.94 -1.25
C LEU A 58 -3.34 -6.28 0.14
N LEU A 59 -2.39 -5.37 0.39
CA LEU A 59 -2.28 -4.67 1.68
C LEU A 59 -3.52 -3.83 1.98
N PHE A 60 -4.07 -3.16 0.96
CA PHE A 60 -5.30 -2.40 1.11
C PHE A 60 -6.49 -3.32 1.41
N ALA A 61 -6.64 -4.45 0.68
CA ALA A 61 -7.69 -5.42 0.92
C ALA A 61 -7.61 -6.00 2.34
N LEU A 62 -6.40 -6.35 2.81
CA LEU A 62 -6.17 -6.82 4.18
C LEU A 62 -6.57 -5.76 5.20
N TYR A 63 -6.12 -4.52 5.04
CA TYR A 63 -6.48 -3.43 5.94
C TYR A 63 -8.00 -3.22 6.00
N ARG A 64 -8.68 -3.16 4.84
CA ARG A 64 -10.15 -3.00 4.79
C ARG A 64 -10.88 -4.18 5.42
N THR A 65 -10.37 -5.39 5.24
CA THR A 65 -10.92 -6.60 5.86
C THR A 65 -10.81 -6.55 7.38
N ILE A 66 -9.64 -6.17 7.91
CA ILE A 66 -9.43 -6.02 9.36
C ILE A 66 -10.37 -4.94 9.92
N VAL A 67 -10.44 -3.78 9.28
CA VAL A 67 -11.34 -2.68 9.70
C VAL A 67 -12.80 -3.14 9.72
N PHE A 68 -13.23 -3.91 8.72
CA PHE A 68 -14.58 -4.46 8.67
C PHE A 68 -14.88 -5.35 9.88
N PHE A 69 -14.01 -6.33 10.18
CA PHE A 69 -14.22 -7.23 11.32
C PHE A 69 -14.14 -6.52 12.67
N VAL A 70 -13.19 -5.59 12.85
CA VAL A 70 -13.09 -4.79 14.07
C VAL A 70 -14.36 -3.98 14.31
N ASN A 71 -14.92 -3.36 13.26
CA ASN A 71 -16.16 -2.60 13.36
C ASN A 71 -17.37 -3.49 13.61
N LEU A 72 -17.36 -4.73 13.11
CA LEU A 72 -18.41 -5.72 13.39
C LEU A 72 -18.42 -6.12 14.88
N THR A 73 -17.24 -6.29 15.49
CA THR A 73 -17.11 -6.65 16.92
C THR A 73 -17.34 -5.50 17.90
N LYS A 74 -17.32 -4.24 17.44
CA LYS A 74 -17.58 -3.05 18.26
C LYS A 74 -19.05 -2.61 18.26
N LYS A 75 -19.89 -3.23 17.43
CA LYS A 75 -21.35 -3.09 17.45
C LYS A 75 -21.96 -4.07 18.44
#